data_AF-A0A972QY35-F1
#
_entry.id   AF-A0A972QY35-F1
#
_cell.length_a   1.000
_cell.length_b   1.000
_cell.length_c   1.000
_cell.angle_alpha   90.00
_cell.angle_beta   90.00
_cell.angle_gamma   90.00
#
_symmetry.space_group_name_H-M   'P 1'
#
loop_
_entity.id
_entity.type
_entity.pdbx_description
1 polymer ?
#
loop_
_entity_poly.entity_id
_entity_poly.type
_entity_poly.pdbx_seq_one_letter_code
_entity_poly.pdbx_strand_id
1 'polypeptide(L)'
;MTAVAAKYDELKSMGVQVLSASTDSRFTHKIWQEEELSKMIDGGVPFPMLSDAGGKIGAVYGVYDEDAGVDIRGRFLIDPDGVIRAMEVLTPEVGRNVAELIRQVKAFQHVKATGEVTPSGWQPGKPTLKPGPALAGKVWKEWKPENAF
;
A
#
# COMPACT_ATOMS: atom_id res chain seq x y z
N MET A 1 -4.18 6.70 -9.05
CA MET A 1 -5.16 5.59 -8.89
C MET A 1 -5.08 4.62 -10.06
N THR A 2 -5.07 5.09 -11.31
CA THR A 2 -4.89 4.29 -12.54
C THR A 2 -3.61 3.44 -12.54
N ALA A 3 -2.50 3.94 -11.98
CA ALA A 3 -1.28 3.13 -11.81
C ALA A 3 -1.47 1.90 -10.92
N VAL A 4 -2.35 1.97 -9.91
CA VAL A 4 -2.73 0.80 -9.08
C VAL A 4 -3.66 -0.10 -9.87
N ALA A 5 -4.60 0.46 -10.64
CA ALA A 5 -5.47 -0.30 -11.53
C ALA A 5 -4.69 -1.13 -12.55
N ALA A 6 -3.62 -0.57 -13.14
CA ALA A 6 -2.72 -1.28 -14.07
C ALA A 6 -1.96 -2.45 -13.42
N LYS A 7 -1.89 -2.50 -12.10
CA LYS A 7 -1.29 -3.58 -11.31
C LYS A 7 -2.30 -4.35 -10.48
N TYR A 8 -3.59 -4.14 -10.72
CA TYR A 8 -4.64 -4.72 -9.90
C TYR A 8 -4.68 -6.24 -10.02
N ASP A 9 -4.48 -6.81 -11.20
CA ASP A 9 -4.46 -8.27 -11.37
C ASP A 9 -3.31 -8.93 -10.61
N GLU A 10 -2.14 -8.27 -10.54
CA GLU A 10 -1.02 -8.73 -9.70
C GLU A 10 -1.42 -8.73 -8.22
N LEU A 11 -1.96 -7.61 -7.73
CA LEU A 11 -2.44 -7.48 -6.34
C LEU A 11 -3.52 -8.53 -6.02
N LYS A 12 -4.49 -8.70 -6.93
CA LYS A 12 -5.58 -9.68 -6.79
C LYS A 12 -5.06 -11.11 -6.78
N SER A 13 -4.07 -11.45 -7.61
CA SER A 13 -3.42 -12.77 -7.63
C SER A 13 -2.70 -13.08 -6.32
N MET A 14 -2.23 -12.05 -5.60
CA MET A 14 -1.65 -12.17 -4.26
C MET A 14 -2.70 -12.21 -3.15
N GLY A 15 -4.01 -12.21 -3.47
CA GLY A 15 -5.09 -12.18 -2.49
C GLY A 15 -5.28 -10.83 -1.82
N VAL A 16 -4.85 -9.72 -2.45
CA VAL A 16 -5.02 -8.36 -1.94
C VAL A 16 -6.28 -7.72 -2.51
N GLN A 17 -7.13 -7.20 -1.63
CA GLN A 17 -8.20 -6.28 -2.00
C GLN A 17 -7.68 -4.84 -1.97
N VAL A 18 -8.02 -4.07 -3.00
CA VAL A 18 -7.73 -2.63 -3.05
C VAL A 18 -9.02 -1.85 -2.77
N LEU A 19 -8.90 -0.77 -1.99
CA LEU A 19 -9.95 0.22 -1.77
C LEU A 19 -9.31 1.59 -1.96
N SER A 20 -9.92 2.47 -2.75
CA SER A 20 -9.62 3.90 -2.68
C SER A 20 -10.65 4.60 -1.80
N ALA A 21 -10.27 5.73 -1.21
CA ALA A 21 -11.16 6.57 -0.43
C ALA A 21 -10.79 8.03 -0.66
N SER A 22 -11.80 8.90 -0.64
CA SER A 22 -11.65 10.35 -0.51
C SER A 22 -12.90 10.94 0.13
N THR A 23 -12.86 12.23 0.44
CA THR A 23 -14.00 12.99 0.97
C THR A 23 -15.08 13.27 -0.08
N ASP A 24 -14.85 12.91 -1.35
CA ASP A 24 -15.81 13.08 -2.43
C ASP A 24 -17.03 12.18 -2.27
N SER A 25 -18.15 12.60 -2.86
CA SER A 25 -19.37 11.81 -2.90
C SER A 25 -19.24 10.61 -3.83
N ARG A 26 -20.03 9.55 -3.60
CA ARG A 26 -20.16 8.44 -4.56
C ARG A 26 -20.60 8.88 -5.96
N PHE A 27 -21.30 10.01 -6.09
CA PHE A 27 -21.72 10.55 -7.39
C PHE A 27 -20.54 11.16 -8.14
N THR A 28 -19.68 11.89 -7.42
CA THR A 28 -18.39 12.38 -7.94
C THR A 28 -17.54 11.21 -8.42
N HIS A 29 -17.41 10.15 -7.61
CA HIS A 29 -16.69 8.94 -7.98
C HIS A 29 -17.24 8.27 -9.24
N LYS A 30 -18.57 8.18 -9.36
CA LYS A 30 -19.20 7.62 -10.57
C LYS A 30 -18.86 8.43 -11.82
N ILE A 31 -19.02 9.75 -11.76
CA ILE A 31 -18.71 10.63 -12.90
C ILE A 31 -17.22 10.54 -13.22
N TRP A 32 -16.34 10.54 -12.22
CA TRP A 32 -14.89 10.41 -12.44
C TRP A 32 -14.52 9.06 -13.09
N GLN A 33 -15.16 7.97 -12.67
CA GLN A 33 -15.04 6.65 -13.28
C GLN A 33 -15.45 6.67 -14.75
N GLU A 34 -16.64 7.21 -15.04
CA GLU A 34 -17.24 7.19 -16.38
C GLU A 34 -16.51 8.14 -17.34
N GLU A 35 -16.09 9.32 -16.87
CA GLU A 35 -15.62 10.41 -17.73
C GLU A 35 -14.10 10.57 -17.81
N GLU A 36 -13.33 10.05 -16.84
CA GLU A 36 -11.87 10.21 -16.85
C GLU A 36 -11.16 8.86 -16.73
N LEU A 37 -11.43 8.10 -15.67
CA LEU A 37 -10.68 6.88 -15.38
C LEU A 37 -10.84 5.82 -16.47
N SER A 38 -12.06 5.68 -17.03
CA SER A 38 -12.36 4.80 -18.17
C SER A 38 -11.57 5.12 -19.44
N LYS A 39 -11.13 6.37 -19.59
CA LYS A 39 -10.34 6.86 -20.74
C LYS A 39 -8.83 6.72 -20.47
N MET A 40 -8.42 6.66 -19.20
CA MET A 40 -7.02 6.49 -18.80
C MET A 40 -6.58 5.03 -18.71
N ILE A 41 -7.50 4.12 -18.39
CA ILE A 41 -7.28 2.67 -18.37
C ILE A 41 -8.57 1.99 -18.83
N ASP A 42 -8.43 0.95 -19.66
CA ASP A 42 -9.58 0.24 -20.20
C ASP A 42 -10.46 -0.33 -19.06
N GLY A 43 -11.77 -0.07 -19.14
CA GLY A 43 -12.72 -0.41 -18.09
C GLY A 43 -12.67 0.44 -16.81
N GLY A 44 -11.75 1.40 -16.72
CA GLY A 44 -11.55 2.27 -15.55
C GLY A 44 -10.95 1.54 -14.34
N VAL A 45 -11.17 2.08 -13.15
CA VAL A 45 -10.63 1.47 -11.93
C VAL A 45 -11.44 0.21 -11.54
N PRO A 46 -10.80 -0.96 -11.34
CA PRO A 46 -11.47 -2.24 -11.12
C PRO A 46 -11.74 -2.57 -9.64
N PHE A 47 -11.70 -1.57 -8.75
CA PHE A 47 -11.86 -1.73 -7.32
C PHE A 47 -12.75 -0.64 -6.69
N PRO A 48 -13.37 -0.89 -5.52
CA PRO A 48 -14.28 0.06 -4.90
C PRO A 48 -13.62 1.41 -4.56
N MET A 49 -14.37 2.48 -4.84
CA MET A 49 -14.05 3.85 -4.42
C MET A 49 -15.00 4.28 -3.31
N LEU A 50 -14.48 4.38 -2.10
CA LEU A 50 -15.21 4.74 -0.89
C LEU A 50 -15.39 6.26 -0.83
N SER A 51 -16.55 6.67 -0.31
CA SER A 51 -16.86 8.05 0.00
C SER A 51 -16.77 8.23 1.51
N ASP A 52 -15.83 9.07 1.95
CA ASP A 52 -15.67 9.50 3.34
C ASP A 52 -16.20 10.93 3.52
N ALA A 53 -17.48 11.13 3.16
CA ALA A 53 -18.12 12.42 3.31
C ALA A 53 -18.07 12.86 4.80
N GLY A 54 -17.34 13.95 5.07
CA GLY A 54 -17.11 14.46 6.42
C GLY A 54 -15.83 13.97 7.10
N GLY A 55 -14.94 13.27 6.40
CA GLY A 55 -13.55 13.03 6.82
C GLY A 55 -13.37 12.11 8.02
N LYS A 56 -14.37 11.31 8.38
CA LYS A 56 -14.35 10.51 9.61
C LYS A 56 -13.38 9.34 9.50
N ILE A 57 -13.33 8.69 8.35
CA ILE A 57 -12.37 7.62 8.09
C ILE A 57 -10.96 8.23 8.05
N GLY A 58 -10.75 9.32 7.30
CA GLY A 58 -9.49 10.03 7.25
C GLY A 58 -8.98 10.44 8.63
N ALA A 59 -9.86 10.97 9.49
CA ALA A 59 -9.51 11.37 10.85
C ALA A 59 -9.05 10.18 11.71
N VAL A 60 -9.74 9.03 11.64
CA VAL A 60 -9.34 7.81 12.36
C VAL A 60 -7.98 7.28 11.87
N TYR A 61 -7.70 7.44 10.59
CA TYR A 61 -6.41 7.04 9.99
C TYR A 61 -5.33 8.14 10.09
N GLY A 62 -5.64 9.29 10.69
CA GLY A 62 -4.70 10.40 10.89
C GLY A 62 -4.28 11.11 9.60
N VAL A 63 -5.14 11.11 8.58
CA VAL A 63 -4.86 11.69 7.25
C VAL A 63 -5.90 12.72 6.81
N TYR A 64 -6.84 13.09 7.65
CA TYR A 64 -7.78 14.17 7.34
C TYR A 64 -7.16 15.53 7.67
N ASP A 65 -7.17 16.43 6.71
CA ASP A 65 -6.83 17.85 6.86
C ASP A 65 -8.12 18.63 7.10
N GLU A 66 -8.32 19.09 8.34
CA GLU A 66 -9.53 19.83 8.75
C GLU A 66 -9.64 21.20 8.07
N ASP A 67 -8.52 21.87 7.83
CA ASP A 67 -8.49 23.20 7.22
C ASP A 67 -8.81 23.12 5.72
N ALA A 68 -8.28 22.09 5.05
CA ALA A 68 -8.52 21.87 3.63
C ALA A 68 -9.79 21.04 3.33
N GLY A 69 -10.34 20.33 4.32
CA GLY A 69 -11.52 19.49 4.16
C GLY A 69 -11.29 18.24 3.32
N VAL A 70 -10.06 17.73 3.25
CA VAL A 70 -9.66 16.61 2.38
C VAL A 70 -8.77 15.61 3.11
N ASP A 71 -8.70 14.39 2.58
CA ASP A 71 -7.69 13.42 3.01
C ASP A 71 -6.36 13.70 2.29
N ILE A 72 -5.26 13.85 3.04
CA ILE A 72 -3.90 13.82 2.49
C ILE A 72 -3.56 12.41 1.99
N ARG A 73 -2.42 12.24 1.28
CA ARG A 73 -2.12 10.99 0.57
C ARG A 73 -1.65 9.86 1.52
N GLY A 74 -2.60 9.26 2.23
CA GLY A 74 -2.42 8.08 3.06
C GLY A 74 -2.58 6.76 2.30
N ARG A 75 -1.75 5.76 2.60
CA ARG A 75 -1.90 4.38 2.17
C ARG A 75 -1.63 3.46 3.35
N PHE A 76 -2.52 2.50 3.57
CA PHE A 76 -2.44 1.55 4.68
C PHE A 76 -2.48 0.12 4.13
N LEU A 77 -1.54 -0.70 4.57
CA LEU A 77 -1.54 -2.15 4.34
C LEU A 77 -2.10 -2.83 5.58
N ILE A 78 -3.26 -3.44 5.45
CA ILE A 78 -3.98 -4.13 6.52
C ILE A 78 -3.92 -5.62 6.22
N ASP A 79 -3.52 -6.43 7.19
CA ASP A 79 -3.45 -7.88 7.03
C ASP A 79 -4.81 -8.56 7.30
N PRO A 80 -4.94 -9.87 7.05
CA PRO A 80 -6.19 -10.60 7.28
C PRO A 80 -6.68 -10.61 8.75
N ASP A 81 -5.81 -10.28 9.70
CA ASP A 81 -6.13 -10.21 11.13
C ASP A 81 -6.60 -8.79 11.52
N GLY A 82 -6.74 -7.89 10.54
CA GLY A 82 -7.17 -6.50 10.73
C GLY A 82 -6.06 -5.56 11.23
N VAL A 83 -4.80 -6.00 11.21
CA VAL A 83 -3.67 -5.24 11.73
C VAL A 83 -3.01 -4.41 10.63
N ILE A 84 -2.81 -3.11 10.87
CA ILE A 84 -2.01 -2.26 9.98
C ILE A 84 -0.54 -2.70 10.07
N ARG A 85 0.00 -3.21 8.96
CA ARG A 85 1.39 -3.67 8.83
C ARG A 85 2.33 -2.61 8.29
N ALA A 86 1.82 -1.72 7.45
CA ALA A 86 2.56 -0.57 6.97
C ALA A 86 1.62 0.60 6.66
N MET A 87 2.13 1.81 6.84
CA MET A 87 1.48 3.03 6.40
C MET A 87 2.48 3.92 5.67
N GLU A 88 1.99 4.70 4.72
CA GLU A 88 2.75 5.74 4.03
C GLU A 88 1.85 6.97 3.93
N VAL A 89 2.36 8.11 4.36
CA VAL A 89 1.67 9.40 4.30
C VAL A 89 2.57 10.36 3.56
N LEU A 90 2.09 10.86 2.41
CA LEU A 90 2.78 11.85 1.61
C LEU A 90 1.94 13.12 1.53
N THR A 91 2.64 14.25 1.45
CA THR A 91 2.03 15.53 1.07
C THR A 91 1.50 15.47 -0.38
N PRO A 92 0.56 16.35 -0.77
CA PRO A 92 -0.14 16.25 -2.05
C PRO A 92 0.75 16.28 -3.30
N GLU A 93 1.93 16.88 -3.24
CA GLU A 93 2.83 17.10 -4.38
C GLU A 93 3.62 15.85 -4.81
N VAL A 94 3.74 14.83 -3.96
CA VAL A 94 4.48 13.59 -4.29
C VAL A 94 3.53 12.40 -4.45
N GLY A 95 3.65 11.72 -5.59
CA GLY A 95 2.94 10.48 -5.87
C GLY A 95 3.55 9.27 -5.14
N ARG A 96 2.71 8.34 -4.69
CA ARG A 96 3.12 7.08 -4.06
C ARG A 96 3.70 6.10 -5.09
N ASN A 97 4.60 5.23 -4.65
CA ASN A 97 5.23 4.21 -5.49
C ASN A 97 4.50 2.86 -5.42
N VAL A 98 3.85 2.45 -6.52
CA VAL A 98 3.12 1.16 -6.60
C VAL A 98 4.06 -0.04 -6.50
N ALA A 99 5.29 0.06 -7.00
CA ALA A 99 6.26 -1.03 -6.90
C ALA A 99 6.64 -1.31 -5.43
N GLU A 100 6.76 -0.25 -4.61
CA GLU A 100 7.03 -0.42 -3.17
C GLU A 100 5.83 -1.03 -2.45
N LEU A 101 4.60 -0.64 -2.80
CA LEU A 101 3.39 -1.29 -2.29
C LEU A 101 3.44 -2.81 -2.56
N ILE A 102 3.69 -3.21 -3.80
CA ILE A 102 3.76 -4.63 -4.20
C ILE A 102 4.90 -5.35 -3.47
N ARG A 103 6.07 -4.72 -3.36
CA ARG A 103 7.21 -5.27 -2.63
C ARG A 103 6.86 -5.53 -1.16
N GLN A 104 6.21 -4.58 -0.50
CA GLN A 104 5.78 -4.73 0.89
C GLN A 104 4.75 -5.85 1.07
N VAL A 105 3.77 -5.98 0.16
CA VAL A 105 2.81 -7.10 0.19
C VAL A 105 3.56 -8.43 0.15
N LYS A 106 4.46 -8.62 -0.81
CA LYS A 106 5.27 -9.83 -0.96
C LYS A 106 6.12 -10.10 0.29
N ALA A 107 6.71 -9.06 0.87
CA ALA A 107 7.51 -9.16 2.08
C ALA A 107 6.69 -9.62 3.29
N PHE A 108 5.55 -8.97 3.56
CA PHE A 108 4.70 -9.35 4.69
C PHE A 108 4.10 -10.75 4.53
N GLN A 109 3.76 -11.15 3.30
CA GLN A 109 3.32 -12.53 3.03
C GLN A 109 4.43 -13.54 3.28
N HIS A 110 5.68 -13.25 2.87
CA HIS A 110 6.84 -14.10 3.18
C HIS A 110 7.05 -14.23 4.69
N VAL A 111 7.04 -13.11 5.42
CA VAL A 111 7.18 -13.09 6.88
C VAL A 111 6.09 -13.94 7.55
N LYS A 112 4.82 -13.79 7.12
CA LYS A 112 3.70 -14.57 7.67
C LYS A 112 3.82 -16.07 7.36
N ALA A 113 4.32 -16.43 6.18
CA ALA A 113 4.46 -17.82 5.77
C ALA A 113 5.65 -18.56 6.41
N THR A 114 6.74 -17.84 6.72
CA THR A 114 8.01 -18.48 7.11
C THR A 114 8.46 -18.17 8.54
N GLY A 115 7.98 -17.08 9.14
CA GLY A 115 8.51 -16.56 10.40
C GLY A 115 9.89 -15.89 10.29
N GLU A 116 10.45 -15.81 9.08
CA GLU A 116 11.67 -15.05 8.79
C GLU A 116 11.38 -13.56 8.69
N VAL A 117 12.43 -12.73 8.71
CA VAL A 117 12.32 -11.28 8.46
C VAL A 117 13.02 -10.90 7.16
N THR A 118 12.46 -9.91 6.49
CA THR A 118 12.94 -9.40 5.19
C THR A 118 13.79 -8.14 5.41
N PRO A 119 15.10 -8.15 5.10
CA PRO A 119 15.98 -6.99 5.24
C PRO A 119 15.59 -5.79 4.37
N SER A 120 16.32 -4.68 4.53
CA SER A 120 16.15 -3.48 3.69
C SER A 120 16.26 -3.85 2.20
N GLY A 121 15.34 -3.32 1.39
CA GLY A 121 15.31 -3.55 -0.05
C GLY A 121 14.97 -4.98 -0.49
N TRP A 122 14.55 -5.85 0.43
CA TRP A 122 14.26 -7.25 0.10
C TRP A 122 13.17 -7.36 -0.98
N GLN A 123 13.40 -8.30 -1.91
CA GLN A 123 12.48 -8.75 -2.94
C GLN A 123 12.48 -10.29 -2.97
N PRO A 124 11.45 -10.94 -3.54
CA PRO A 124 11.42 -12.39 -3.68
C PRO A 124 12.72 -12.94 -4.30
N GLY A 125 13.28 -13.99 -3.69
CA GLY A 125 14.54 -14.58 -4.09
C GLY A 125 15.79 -13.98 -3.44
N LYS A 126 15.70 -12.81 -2.80
CA LYS A 126 16.81 -12.26 -1.99
C LYS A 126 16.90 -12.94 -0.61
N PRO A 127 18.10 -12.98 0.01
CA PRO A 127 18.28 -13.55 1.33
C PRO A 127 17.41 -12.89 2.41
N THR A 128 16.85 -13.70 3.29
CA THR A 128 16.10 -13.32 4.48
C THR A 128 16.94 -13.55 5.72
N LEU A 129 16.42 -13.19 6.90
CA LEU A 129 17.09 -13.42 8.18
C LEU A 129 16.17 -14.21 9.12
N LYS A 130 16.75 -15.09 9.92
CA LYS A 130 16.04 -15.81 10.99
C LYS A 130 16.22 -15.07 12.32
N PRO A 131 15.17 -14.49 12.90
CA PRO A 131 15.27 -13.78 14.17
C PRO A 131 15.75 -14.70 15.29
N GLY A 132 16.69 -14.23 16.12
CA GLY A 132 17.13 -14.95 17.31
C GLY A 132 18.31 -14.28 18.00
N PRO A 133 18.61 -14.64 19.27
CA PRO A 133 19.71 -14.05 20.03
C PRO A 133 21.08 -14.17 19.35
N ALA A 134 21.28 -15.25 18.59
CA ALA A 134 22.53 -15.48 17.85
C ALA A 134 22.79 -14.42 16.77
N LEU A 135 21.73 -13.81 16.22
CA LEU A 135 21.81 -12.81 15.16
C LEU A 135 22.04 -11.38 15.70
N ALA A 136 21.75 -11.14 16.99
CA ALA A 136 21.91 -9.82 17.61
C ALA A 136 23.36 -9.31 17.49
N GLY A 137 23.54 -8.14 16.88
CA GLY A 137 24.86 -7.56 16.57
C GLY A 137 25.66 -8.28 15.47
N LYS A 138 25.08 -9.29 14.81
CA LYS A 138 25.78 -10.14 13.82
C LYS A 138 25.09 -10.19 12.45
N VAL A 139 24.07 -9.36 12.21
CA VAL A 139 23.37 -9.25 10.92
C VAL A 139 24.33 -9.05 9.74
N TRP A 140 25.44 -8.32 9.94
CA TRP A 140 26.47 -8.08 8.93
C TRP A 140 27.11 -9.35 8.34
N LYS A 141 26.96 -10.50 9.01
CA LYS A 141 27.43 -11.79 8.51
C LYS A 141 26.51 -12.40 7.45
N GLU A 142 25.22 -12.06 7.49
CA GLU A 142 24.18 -12.61 6.62
C GLU A 142 23.67 -11.58 5.59
N TRP A 143 23.77 -10.29 5.89
CA TRP A 143 23.30 -9.22 5.02
C TRP A 143 24.30 -8.08 4.90
N LYS A 144 24.38 -7.49 3.71
CA LYS A 144 25.27 -6.37 3.37
C LYS A 144 24.46 -5.23 2.74
N PRO A 145 24.84 -3.95 2.94
CA PRO A 145 24.12 -2.80 2.38
C PRO A 145 23.91 -2.86 0.85
N GLU A 146 24.83 -3.46 0.12
CA GLU A 146 24.76 -3.61 -1.34
C GLU A 146 23.57 -4.49 -1.76
N ASN A 147 23.10 -5.37 -0.87
CA ASN A 147 21.92 -6.20 -1.13
C ASN A 147 20.61 -5.42 -1.09
N ALA A 148 20.62 -4.18 -0.58
CA ALA A 148 19.43 -3.33 -0.48
C ALA A 148 18.94 -2.81 -1.84
N PHE A 149 19.82 -2.78 -2.84
CA PHE A 149 19.56 -2.17 -4.13
C PHE A 149 19.47 -3.20 -5.26
#